data_AF-A0A364NBE8-F1
#
_entry.id   AF-A0A364NBE8-F1
#
_cell.length_a   1.000
_cell.length_b   1.000
_cell.length_c   1.000
_cell.angle_alpha   90.00
_cell.angle_beta   90.00
_cell.angle_gamma   90.00
#
_symmetry.space_group_name_H-M   'P 1'
#
loop_
_entity.id
_entity.type
_entity.pdbx_description
1 polymer ?
#
loop_
_entity_poly.entity_id
_entity_poly.type
_entity_poly.pdbx_seq_one_letter_code
_entity_poly.pdbx_strand_id
1 'polypeptide(L)'
;MKASLSFVMLALATVSLGATVDRRQTWGPNTCPTKEQCAASCEAAGLPLEKERQIQLFRVEVIDPSQRQWQYDIMHITLDGAPPYEPVSYVWDPATRQNRQNLSTGTTARLNDGLKESLLYLSVKCETEYLWIDQICIYQSSTTEQNHQARIMGDIYRKSEGFVLARLRSATH
;
A
#
# COMPACT_ATOMS: atom_id res chain seq x y z
N MET A 1 -7.09 16.57 19.07
CA MET A 1 -6.83 15.12 19.17
C MET A 1 -7.57 14.44 18.03
N LYS A 2 -6.94 14.33 16.85
CA LYS A 2 -7.51 13.59 15.70
C LYS A 2 -6.74 12.30 15.59
N ALA A 3 -7.34 11.21 16.06
CA ALA A 3 -6.91 9.88 15.66
C ALA A 3 -7.17 9.79 14.15
N SER A 4 -6.11 9.78 13.34
CA SER A 4 -6.23 9.48 11.92
C SER A 4 -6.60 8.02 11.79
N LEU A 5 -7.90 7.76 11.72
CA LEU A 5 -8.47 6.54 11.19
C LEU A 5 -7.81 6.23 9.85
N SER A 6 -7.26 5.02 9.74
CA SER A 6 -6.84 4.46 8.47
C SER A 6 -7.99 4.62 7.46
N PHE A 7 -7.67 5.10 6.27
CA PHE A 7 -8.56 5.22 5.10
C PHE A 7 -9.12 3.86 4.62
N VAL A 8 -8.89 2.78 5.37
CA VAL A 8 -9.16 1.39 5.02
C VAL A 8 -10.54 0.90 5.49
N MET A 9 -11.32 1.70 6.23
CA MET A 9 -12.70 1.33 6.63
C MET A 9 -13.78 2.37 6.25
N LEU A 10 -13.62 3.11 5.14
CA LEU A 10 -14.72 3.90 4.57
C LEU A 10 -14.63 4.08 3.05
N ALA A 11 -14.40 3.00 2.32
CA ALA A 11 -14.60 2.96 0.86
C ALA A 11 -15.82 2.12 0.47
N LEU A 12 -16.84 2.07 1.33
CA LEU A 12 -18.20 1.73 0.95
C LEU A 12 -19.08 2.97 1.23
N ALA A 13 -19.41 3.67 0.15
CA ALA A 13 -20.36 4.77 0.03
C ALA A 13 -20.06 6.07 0.82
N THR A 14 -19.68 7.13 0.10
CA THR A 14 -20.51 8.36 0.03
C THR A 14 -19.99 9.32 -1.04
N VAL A 15 -20.93 9.82 -1.82
CA VAL A 15 -20.81 10.79 -2.90
C VAL A 15 -20.75 12.21 -2.32
N SER A 16 -19.94 13.07 -2.95
CA SER A 16 -19.93 14.55 -2.87
C SER A 16 -19.39 15.17 -1.56
N LEU A 17 -18.81 16.37 -1.50
CA LEU A 17 -18.93 17.57 -2.33
C LEU A 17 -17.75 18.52 -1.97
N GLY A 18 -17.25 19.31 -2.93
CA GLY A 18 -16.82 20.69 -2.64
C GLY A 18 -15.34 21.09 -2.81
N ALA A 19 -15.07 21.75 -3.95
CA ALA A 19 -14.22 22.93 -4.15
C ALA A 19 -12.68 22.83 -3.92
N THR A 20 -11.78 23.36 -4.75
CA THR A 20 -11.86 24.19 -5.97
C THR A 20 -10.47 24.14 -6.63
N VAL A 21 -10.37 23.63 -7.86
CA VAL A 21 -9.25 23.92 -8.77
C VAL A 21 -9.85 24.69 -9.94
N ASP A 22 -9.40 25.94 -10.10
CA ASP A 22 -9.86 26.85 -11.12
C ASP A 22 -9.44 26.39 -12.52
N ARG A 23 -10.29 26.76 -13.46
CA ARG A 23 -10.66 26.11 -14.71
C ARG A 23 -9.91 26.75 -15.88
N ARG A 24 -9.53 25.94 -16.87
CA ARG A 24 -9.84 26.20 -18.30
C ARG A 24 -9.51 25.00 -19.19
N GLN A 25 -10.41 24.03 -19.23
CA GLN A 25 -10.72 23.29 -20.45
C GLN A 25 -12.24 23.15 -20.55
N THR A 26 -12.80 23.69 -21.62
CA THR A 26 -14.21 23.66 -21.96
C THR A 26 -14.54 22.32 -22.60
N TRP A 27 -15.27 21.45 -21.88
CA TRP A 27 -15.96 20.31 -22.49
C TRP A 27 -17.48 20.58 -22.41
N GLY A 28 -18.15 20.38 -23.55
CA GLY A 28 -19.58 20.64 -23.76
C GLY A 28 -20.52 19.71 -22.98
N PRO A 29 -21.83 19.89 -23.13
CA PRO A 29 -22.80 19.40 -22.16
C PRO A 29 -23.10 17.91 -22.33
N ASN A 30 -22.97 17.18 -21.22
CA ASN A 30 -23.73 15.97 -20.89
C ASN A 30 -23.27 14.64 -21.53
N THR A 31 -22.11 14.13 -21.14
CA THR A 31 -21.97 12.74 -20.65
C THR A 31 -20.68 12.62 -19.84
N CYS A 32 -20.80 12.13 -18.60
CA CYS A 32 -19.65 11.68 -17.81
C CYS A 32 -19.12 10.40 -18.49
N PRO A 33 -17.83 10.32 -18.88
CA PRO A 33 -17.33 9.10 -19.49
C PRO A 33 -17.43 7.96 -18.46
N THR A 34 -18.05 6.84 -18.85
CA THR A 34 -18.04 5.64 -17.99
C THR A 34 -16.60 5.16 -17.78
N LYS A 35 -16.38 4.33 -16.76
CA LYS A 35 -15.06 3.74 -16.48
C LYS A 35 -14.46 3.08 -17.73
N GLU A 36 -15.29 2.48 -18.59
CA GLU A 36 -14.84 1.92 -19.87
C GLU A 36 -14.40 2.98 -20.89
N GLN A 37 -15.04 4.16 -20.94
CA GLN A 37 -14.69 5.22 -21.88
C GLN A 37 -13.37 5.93 -21.48
N CYS A 38 -13.11 6.07 -20.17
CA CYS A 38 -11.80 6.51 -19.70
C CYS A 38 -10.71 5.48 -19.99
N ALA A 39 -10.99 4.18 -19.81
CA ALA A 39 -10.05 3.11 -20.11
C ALA A 39 -9.71 3.04 -21.62
N ALA A 40 -10.72 3.13 -22.49
CA ALA A 40 -10.54 3.16 -23.93
C ALA A 40 -9.77 4.41 -24.41
N SER A 41 -9.98 5.57 -23.75
CA SER A 41 -9.22 6.78 -24.05
C SER A 41 -7.75 6.67 -23.64
N CYS A 42 -7.43 5.91 -22.59
CA CYS A 42 -6.05 5.63 -22.17
C CYS A 42 -5.37 4.61 -23.10
N GLU A 43 -6.11 3.59 -23.55
CA GLU A 43 -5.62 2.57 -24.49
C GLU A 43 -5.33 3.17 -25.88
N ALA A 44 -6.20 4.05 -26.36
CA ALA A 44 -5.99 4.79 -27.62
C ALA A 44 -4.82 5.78 -27.58
N ALA A 45 -4.37 6.19 -26.38
CA ALA A 45 -3.25 7.12 -26.20
C ALA A 45 -1.87 6.44 -26.25
N GLY A 46 -1.79 5.11 -26.36
CA GLY A 46 -0.52 4.39 -26.48
C GLY A 46 0.42 4.58 -25.29
N LEU A 47 -0.09 5.03 -24.13
CA LEU A 47 0.69 5.16 -22.92
C LEU A 47 0.96 3.75 -22.37
N PRO A 48 2.21 3.37 -22.08
CA PRO A 48 2.52 2.02 -21.62
C PRO A 48 1.89 1.80 -20.23
N LEU A 49 0.76 1.08 -20.21
CA LEU A 49 0.03 0.64 -19.02
C LEU A 49 0.91 -0.17 -18.03
N GLU A 50 2.09 -0.63 -18.47
CA GLU A 50 3.05 -1.39 -17.67
C GLU A 50 3.67 -0.59 -16.51
N LYS A 51 3.75 0.75 -16.61
CA LYS A 51 4.28 1.58 -15.51
C LYS A 51 3.24 1.92 -14.44
N GLU A 52 1.94 1.77 -14.75
CA GLU A 52 0.84 2.23 -13.87
C GLU A 52 0.36 1.17 -12.86
N ARG A 53 0.97 -0.01 -12.83
CA ARG A 53 0.57 -1.08 -11.90
C ARG A 53 1.78 -1.68 -11.19
N GLN A 54 2.84 -0.89 -11.01
CA GLN A 54 4.00 -1.32 -10.24
C GLN A 54 3.69 -1.23 -8.74
N ILE A 55 4.02 -2.29 -8.02
CA ILE A 55 3.89 -2.40 -6.57
C ILE A 55 5.22 -2.84 -5.97
N GLN A 56 5.38 -2.56 -4.69
CA GLN A 56 6.44 -3.14 -3.89
C GLN A 56 5.88 -4.25 -3.01
N LEU A 57 6.61 -5.35 -2.86
CA LEU A 57 6.31 -6.41 -1.91
C LEU A 57 7.44 -6.51 -0.89
N PHE A 58 7.05 -6.61 0.38
CA PHE A 58 7.95 -6.84 1.49
C PHE A 58 8.16 -8.34 1.65
N ARG A 59 9.31 -8.82 1.21
CA ARG A 59 9.68 -10.23 1.27
C ARG A 59 10.17 -10.57 2.66
N VAL A 60 9.67 -11.67 3.20
CA VAL A 60 10.03 -12.24 4.50
C VAL A 60 10.69 -13.58 4.26
N GLU A 61 12.01 -13.63 4.41
CA GLU A 61 12.79 -14.86 4.29
C GLU A 61 13.13 -15.40 5.67
N VAL A 62 12.90 -16.69 5.91
CA VAL A 62 13.31 -17.35 7.16
C VAL A 62 14.79 -17.72 7.04
N ILE A 63 15.63 -17.19 7.94
CA ILE A 63 17.04 -17.58 8.04
C ILE A 63 17.16 -18.87 8.84
N ASP A 64 16.52 -18.90 10.02
CA ASP A 64 16.49 -20.06 10.90
C ASP A 64 15.14 -20.13 11.62
N PRO A 65 14.30 -21.15 11.32
CA PRO A 65 12.99 -21.29 11.94
C PRO A 65 13.06 -21.59 13.44
N SER A 66 14.15 -22.21 13.92
CA SER A 66 14.34 -22.54 15.34
C SER A 66 14.72 -21.31 16.17
N GLN A 67 15.47 -20.37 15.59
CA GLN A 67 15.94 -19.15 16.25
C GLN A 67 15.03 -17.95 16.03
N ARG A 68 13.92 -18.11 15.27
CA ARG A 68 13.02 -17.00 14.93
C ARG A 68 13.81 -15.83 14.32
N GLN A 69 14.63 -16.15 13.32
CA GLN A 69 15.40 -15.16 12.58
C GLN A 69 14.84 -15.02 11.17
N TRP A 70 14.51 -13.78 10.81
CA TRP A 70 14.03 -13.43 9.48
C TRP A 70 14.94 -12.39 8.85
N GLN A 71 15.09 -12.52 7.53
CA GLN A 71 15.65 -11.51 6.66
C GLN A 71 14.51 -10.85 5.89
N TYR A 72 14.72 -9.59 5.53
CA TYR A 72 13.71 -8.78 4.87
C TYR A 72 14.27 -8.17 3.60
N ASP A 73 13.46 -8.10 2.56
CA ASP A 73 13.80 -7.39 1.33
C ASP A 73 12.57 -6.69 0.73
N ILE A 74 12.82 -5.75 -0.18
CA ILE A 74 11.76 -5.07 -0.94
C ILE A 74 11.91 -5.43 -2.42
N MET A 75 10.90 -6.12 -2.95
CA MET A 75 10.83 -6.46 -4.36
C MET A 75 9.93 -5.49 -5.12
N HIS A 76 10.40 -5.03 -6.28
CA HIS A 76 9.60 -4.21 -7.20
C HIS A 76 9.04 -5.11 -8.29
N ILE A 77 7.72 -5.14 -8.43
CA ILE A 77 7.04 -6.03 -9.39
C ILE A 77 5.78 -5.36 -9.94
N THR A 78 5.25 -5.87 -11.05
CA THR A 78 3.92 -5.48 -11.51
C THR A 78 2.85 -6.24 -10.72
N LEU A 79 1.74 -5.58 -10.42
CA LEU A 79 0.58 -6.19 -9.74
C LEU A 79 0.00 -7.38 -10.53
N ASP A 80 0.23 -7.42 -11.84
CA ASP A 80 -0.23 -8.52 -12.69
C ASP A 80 0.76 -9.69 -12.77
N GLY A 81 2.03 -9.46 -12.44
CA GLY A 81 3.05 -10.51 -12.29
C GLY A 81 3.40 -10.86 -10.84
N ALA A 82 2.67 -10.31 -9.86
CA ALA A 82 2.97 -10.50 -8.45
C ALA A 82 2.77 -11.98 -8.03
N PRO A 83 3.70 -12.58 -7.27
CA PRO A 83 3.47 -13.86 -6.61
C PRO A 83 2.34 -13.73 -5.57
N PRO A 84 1.83 -14.84 -5.00
CA PRO A 84 0.97 -14.79 -3.81
C PRO A 84 1.49 -13.83 -2.74
N TYR A 85 0.65 -12.90 -2.29
CA TYR A 85 1.01 -11.96 -1.22
C TYR A 85 -0.17 -11.69 -0.31
N GLU A 86 0.16 -11.18 0.88
CA GLU A 86 -0.81 -10.83 1.93
C GLU A 86 -0.68 -9.35 2.31
N PRO A 87 -1.68 -8.50 2.02
CA PRO A 87 -1.74 -7.16 2.55
C PRO A 87 -1.95 -7.19 4.07
N VAL A 88 -1.26 -6.28 4.75
CA VAL A 88 -1.35 -6.10 6.19
C VAL A 88 -2.29 -4.94 6.50
N SER A 89 -3.34 -5.22 7.27
CA SER A 89 -4.24 -4.20 7.79
C SER A 89 -3.93 -3.91 9.25
N TYR A 90 -3.66 -2.66 9.56
CA TYR A 90 -3.33 -2.18 10.89
C TYR A 90 -3.75 -0.72 11.08
N VAL A 91 -3.76 -0.25 12.33
CA VAL A 91 -4.10 1.13 12.67
C VAL A 91 -2.85 1.99 12.56
N TRP A 92 -2.89 3.02 11.72
CA TRP A 92 -1.80 3.98 11.58
C TRP A 92 -1.80 4.95 12.77
N ASP A 93 -0.69 5.01 13.51
CA ASP A 93 -0.46 6.09 14.48
C ASP A 93 0.69 7.00 14.00
N PRO A 94 0.38 8.20 13.47
CA PRO A 94 1.40 9.10 12.95
C PRO A 94 2.22 9.78 14.06
N ALA A 95 1.82 9.66 15.33
CA ALA A 95 2.51 10.26 16.47
C ALA A 95 3.63 9.38 17.04
N THR A 96 3.80 8.16 16.52
CA THR A 96 4.82 7.22 17.00
C THR A 96 6.19 7.51 16.40
N ARG A 97 7.25 7.11 17.11
CA ARG A 97 8.63 7.31 16.66
C ARG A 97 8.88 6.48 15.40
N GLN A 98 9.65 7.04 14.47
CA GLN A 98 10.13 6.29 13.32
C GLN A 98 11.39 5.50 13.68
N ASN A 99 11.32 4.19 13.47
CA ASN A 99 12.43 3.26 13.51
C ASN A 99 12.88 2.86 12.11
N ARG A 100 14.03 2.18 12.06
CA ARG A 100 14.58 1.58 10.85
C ARG A 100 14.61 0.06 10.97
N GLN A 101 14.34 -0.61 9.86
CA GLN A 101 14.55 -2.04 9.69
C GLN A 101 15.59 -2.24 8.61
N ASN A 102 16.63 -3.01 8.91
CA ASN A 102 17.65 -3.36 7.93
C ASN A 102 17.07 -4.38 6.95
N LEU A 103 17.37 -4.18 5.68
CA LEU A 103 17.05 -5.09 4.58
C LEU A 103 18.30 -5.88 4.17
N SER A 104 18.09 -7.03 3.53
CA SER A 104 19.15 -7.89 2.97
C SER A 104 20.08 -7.14 2.02
N THR A 105 19.53 -6.16 1.30
CA THR A 105 20.22 -5.32 0.32
C THR A 105 21.19 -4.30 0.95
N GLY A 106 21.30 -4.26 2.29
CA GLY A 106 22.11 -3.26 3.00
C GLY A 106 21.44 -1.89 3.13
N THR A 107 20.18 -1.77 2.68
CA THR A 107 19.36 -0.57 2.84
C THR A 107 18.46 -0.66 4.08
N THR A 108 17.69 0.38 4.37
CA THR A 108 16.78 0.40 5.53
C THR A 108 15.38 0.85 5.16
N ALA A 109 14.37 0.12 5.62
CA ALA A 109 12.96 0.52 5.57
C ALA A 109 12.60 1.35 6.81
N ARG A 110 11.76 2.39 6.63
CA ARG A 110 11.23 3.19 7.74
C ARG A 110 9.94 2.58 8.24
N LEU A 111 9.87 2.33 9.54
CA LEU A 111 8.71 1.74 10.21
C LEU A 111 8.35 2.58 11.42
N ASN A 112 7.08 2.66 11.79
CA ASN A 112 6.71 3.14 13.10
C ASN A 112 6.94 2.08 14.20
N ASP A 113 6.95 2.50 15.47
CA ASP A 113 7.18 1.60 16.61
C ASP A 113 6.22 0.41 16.62
N GLY A 114 4.92 0.66 16.45
CA GLY A 114 3.93 -0.40 16.50
C GLY A 114 4.13 -1.44 15.39
N LEU A 115 4.46 -1.02 14.17
CA LEU A 115 4.76 -1.92 13.06
C LEU A 115 6.05 -2.67 13.30
N LYS A 116 7.08 -2.02 13.86
CA LYS A 116 8.35 -2.66 14.22
C LYS A 116 8.14 -3.78 15.25
N GLU A 117 7.33 -3.54 16.28
CA GLU A 117 6.97 -4.55 17.28
C GLU A 117 6.12 -5.67 16.68
N SER A 118 5.21 -5.32 15.78
CA SER A 118 4.32 -6.28 15.13
C SER A 118 5.02 -7.06 14.01
N LEU A 119 6.18 -6.61 13.52
CA LEU A 119 6.88 -7.21 12.39
C LEU A 119 7.20 -8.68 12.66
N LEU A 120 7.64 -9.01 13.88
CA LEU A 120 7.88 -10.40 14.30
C LEU A 120 6.62 -11.26 14.16
N TYR A 121 5.47 -10.74 14.62
CA TYR A 121 4.20 -11.45 14.52
C TYR A 121 3.77 -11.60 13.05
N LEU A 122 3.93 -10.56 12.25
CA LEU A 122 3.65 -10.58 10.81
C LEU A 122 4.52 -11.62 10.10
N SER A 123 5.82 -11.68 10.41
CA SER A 123 6.75 -12.65 9.82
C SER A 123 6.42 -14.10 10.18
N VAL A 124 5.88 -14.34 11.39
CA VAL A 124 5.42 -15.68 11.81
C VAL A 124 4.08 -16.04 11.15
N LYS A 125 3.25 -15.05 10.82
CA LYS A 125 1.91 -15.25 10.26
C LYS A 125 1.86 -15.23 8.73
N CYS A 126 2.88 -14.68 8.09
CA CYS A 126 3.00 -14.64 6.63
C CYS A 126 3.10 -16.07 6.10
N GLU A 127 2.10 -16.50 5.31
CA GLU A 127 2.09 -17.83 4.70
C GLU A 127 2.68 -17.81 3.29
N THR A 128 2.62 -16.65 2.62
CA THR A 128 3.05 -16.50 1.22
C THR A 128 4.49 -16.00 1.04
N GLU A 129 5.25 -15.77 2.12
CA GLU A 129 6.57 -15.10 2.12
C GLU A 129 6.56 -13.62 1.69
N TYR A 130 5.44 -13.11 1.19
CA TYR A 130 5.30 -11.75 0.66
C TYR A 130 4.19 -10.99 1.36
N LEU A 131 4.55 -9.89 2.01
CA LEU A 131 3.61 -8.96 2.63
C LEU A 131 3.49 -7.69 1.80
N TRP A 132 2.29 -7.12 1.76
CA TRP A 132 2.11 -5.74 1.31
C TRP A 132 1.76 -4.86 2.51
N ILE A 133 2.69 -3.97 2.90
CA ILE A 133 2.53 -3.07 4.05
C ILE A 133 2.61 -1.65 3.52
N ASP A 134 1.51 -0.91 3.57
CA ASP A 134 1.39 0.46 3.02
C ASP A 134 2.56 1.41 3.40
N GLN A 135 3.03 1.36 4.66
CA GLN A 135 4.14 2.20 5.14
C GLN A 135 5.49 1.85 4.52
N ILE A 136 5.68 0.59 4.10
CA ILE A 136 6.92 0.10 3.49
C ILE A 136 6.85 0.13 1.97
N CYS A 137 5.73 -0.37 1.42
CA CYS A 137 5.53 -0.65 0.01
C CYS A 137 5.05 0.55 -0.80
N ILE A 138 4.80 1.69 -0.15
CA ILE A 138 4.48 2.97 -0.80
C ILE A 138 5.58 3.95 -0.44
N TYR A 139 6.17 4.60 -1.44
CA TYR A 139 7.16 5.64 -1.20
C TYR A 139 6.52 6.89 -0.56
N GLN A 140 6.65 6.97 0.76
CA GLN A 140 5.97 7.97 1.58
C GLN A 140 6.41 9.42 1.31
N SER A 141 7.51 9.68 0.61
CA SER A 141 7.94 11.05 0.27
C SER A 141 7.44 11.55 -1.09
N SER A 142 6.70 10.75 -1.85
CA SER A 142 6.11 11.15 -3.14
C SER A 142 4.59 11.15 -3.06
N THR A 143 3.99 12.34 -3.03
CA THR A 143 2.53 12.48 -3.09
C THR A 143 1.94 11.91 -4.38
N THR A 144 2.69 12.00 -5.49
CA THR A 144 2.29 11.38 -6.76
C THR A 144 2.18 9.87 -6.63
N GLU A 145 3.15 9.22 -5.98
CA GLU A 145 3.14 7.78 -5.78
C GLU A 145 2.07 7.35 -4.78
N GLN A 146 1.89 8.09 -3.69
CA GLN A 146 0.80 7.83 -2.74
C GLN A 146 -0.57 7.86 -3.42
N ASN A 147 -0.84 8.90 -4.22
CA ASN A 147 -2.09 9.02 -4.97
C ASN A 147 -2.25 7.89 -6.00
N HIS A 148 -1.15 7.48 -6.63
CA HIS A 148 -1.13 6.37 -7.57
C HIS A 148 -1.46 5.04 -6.88
N GLN A 149 -0.75 4.70 -5.81
CA GLN A 149 -0.97 3.49 -5.02
C GLN A 149 -2.38 3.48 -4.42
N ALA A 150 -2.90 4.61 -3.95
CA ALA A 150 -4.29 4.72 -3.47
C ALA A 150 -5.33 4.39 -4.55
N ARG A 151 -5.09 4.76 -5.82
CA ARG A 151 -5.98 4.42 -6.95
C ARG A 151 -6.01 2.93 -7.25
N ILE A 152 -4.88 2.23 -7.08
CA ILE A 152 -4.77 0.79 -7.37
C ILE A 152 -4.91 -0.09 -6.12
N MET A 153 -5.01 0.49 -4.92
CA MET A 153 -5.11 -0.22 -3.65
C MET A 153 -6.27 -1.22 -3.63
N GLY A 154 -7.43 -0.86 -4.19
CA GLY A 154 -8.56 -1.78 -4.31
C GLY A 154 -8.26 -3.02 -5.15
N ASP A 155 -7.38 -2.91 -6.15
CA ASP A 155 -6.93 -4.05 -6.94
C ASP A 155 -5.84 -4.85 -6.20
N ILE A 156 -4.96 -4.18 -5.44
CA ILE A 156 -3.96 -4.84 -4.59
C ILE A 156 -4.65 -5.78 -3.58
N TYR A 157 -5.68 -5.31 -2.88
CA TYR A 157 -6.42 -6.15 -1.94
C TYR A 157 -7.29 -7.22 -2.63
N ARG A 158 -7.70 -7.00 -3.89
CA ARG A 158 -8.50 -8.00 -4.63
C ARG A 158 -7.66 -9.17 -5.13
N LYS A 159 -6.38 -8.91 -5.45
CA LYS A 159 -5.48 -9.91 -6.04
C LYS A 159 -4.62 -10.65 -5.01
N SER A 160 -4.73 -10.31 -3.73
CA SER A 160 -4.04 -11.02 -2.65
C SER A 160 -4.72 -12.35 -2.31
N GLU A 161 -3.96 -13.27 -1.71
CA GLU A 161 -4.51 -14.57 -1.26
C GLU A 161 -5.22 -14.50 0.10
N GLY A 162 -5.01 -13.40 0.83
CA GLY A 162 -5.64 -13.16 2.12
C GLY A 162 -5.36 -11.76 2.62
N PHE A 163 -5.46 -11.56 3.93
CA PHE A 163 -4.96 -10.36 4.62
C PHE A 163 -4.54 -10.73 6.04
N VAL A 164 -3.51 -10.06 6.55
CA VAL A 164 -3.07 -10.22 7.93
C VAL A 164 -3.50 -9.02 8.75
N LEU A 165 -4.19 -9.29 9.86
CA LEU A 165 -4.54 -8.25 10.83
C LEU A 165 -3.41 -8.10 11.85
N ALA A 166 -2.84 -6.89 11.94
CA ALA A 166 -1.92 -6.52 13.01
C ALA A 166 -2.57 -5.50 13.94
N ARG A 167 -2.73 -5.88 15.21
CA ARG A 167 -3.06 -4.94 16.28
C ARG A 167 -1.77 -4.27 16.74
N LEU A 168 -1.54 -3.04 16.29
CA LEU A 168 -0.47 -2.22 16.87
C LEU A 168 -0.83 -1.93 18.32
N ARG A 169 0.07 -2.24 19.26
CA ARG A 169 -0.09 -1.77 20.63
C ARG A 169 0.09 -0.26 20.59
N SER A 170 -0.90 0.48 21.09
CA SER A 170 -0.76 1.92 21.30
C SER A 170 0.43 2.12 22.24
N ALA A 171 1.36 3.00 21.88
CA ALA A 171 2.44 3.40 22.77
C ALA A 171 1.80 3.98 24.04
N THR A 172 1.72 3.18 25.09
CA THR A 172 1.37 3.67 26.43
C THR A 172 2.56 4.47 26.93
N HIS A 173 2.24 5.74 27.17
CA HIS A 173 3.10 6.84 27.56
C HIS A 173 3.85 6.61 28.88
#